data_AF-A0A8T0VL32-F1
#
_entry.id   AF-A0A8T0VL32-F1
#
_cell.length_a   1.000
_cell.length_b   1.000
_cell.length_c   1.000
_cell.angle_alpha   90.00
_cell.angle_beta   90.00
_cell.angle_gamma   90.00
#
_symmetry.space_group_name_H-M   'P 1'
#
loop_
_entity.id
_entity.type
_entity.pdbx_description
1 polymer ?
#
loop_
_entity_poly.entity_id
_entity_poly.type
_entity_poly.pdbx_seq_one_letter_code
_entity_poly.pdbx_strand_id
1 'polypeptide(L)'
;MVSTVPVSEKLLIGGELNGHVGATNVRFERVHGGFGYGSRSQEGEDVLNFALAYDLLIANTLFRKRESHLVTFRSGQHLSQIDFILAMREDRRDCLDSRVIPGECVVPQHKLVVADFRFQVRVHRDKRDKIMRTKWWKLRGEAAQTFKERMLGEEPWEEGKDVDDMWLKMTTCVRKVASEVLGVSRGGKQEGKDTWWWNDEVQKSIKEKKECFKRLYLDKSAANIEGIN
;
A
#
# COMPACT_ATOMS: atom_id res chain seq x y z
N MET A 1 10.82 -13.98 -8.31
CA MET A 1 9.99 -12.84 -7.88
C MET A 1 9.99 -12.68 -6.37
N VAL A 2 9.75 -13.73 -5.57
CA VAL A 2 9.92 -13.65 -4.11
C VAL A 2 11.40 -13.53 -3.72
N SER A 3 12.27 -14.33 -4.33
CA SER A 3 13.73 -14.32 -4.08
C SER A 3 14.46 -13.03 -4.48
N THR A 4 13.81 -12.12 -5.19
CA THR A 4 14.40 -10.85 -5.62
C THR A 4 14.11 -9.71 -4.65
N VAL A 5 13.21 -9.92 -3.69
CA VAL A 5 12.89 -8.91 -2.68
C VAL A 5 13.99 -8.90 -1.62
N PRO A 6 14.62 -7.74 -1.33
CA PRO A 6 15.63 -7.65 -0.29
C PRO A 6 15.05 -7.99 1.09
N VAL A 7 15.85 -8.63 1.94
CA VAL A 7 15.46 -8.97 3.33
C VAL A 7 15.15 -7.72 4.18
N SER A 8 15.65 -6.55 3.77
CA SER A 8 15.36 -5.27 4.42
C SER A 8 13.94 -4.75 4.16
N GLU A 9 13.26 -5.25 3.14
CA GLU A 9 11.89 -4.85 2.78
C GLU A 9 10.87 -5.82 3.39
N LYS A 10 9.66 -5.33 3.66
CA LYS A 10 8.56 -6.20 4.13
C LYS A 10 7.82 -6.76 2.92
N LEU A 11 7.59 -8.07 2.90
CA LEU A 11 6.87 -8.76 1.82
C LEU A 11 5.56 -9.33 2.35
N LEU A 12 4.46 -8.93 1.71
CA LEU A 12 3.13 -9.46 1.89
C LEU A 12 2.59 -9.92 0.53
N ILE A 13 2.11 -11.15 0.44
CA ILE A 13 1.46 -11.68 -0.77
C ILE A 13 0.02 -12.01 -0.37
N GLY A 14 -0.95 -11.44 -1.07
CA GLY A 14 -2.37 -11.69 -0.82
C GLY A 14 -3.07 -12.12 -2.10
N GLY A 15 -3.94 -13.12 -2.01
CA GLY A 15 -4.79 -13.51 -3.14
C GLY A 15 -5.44 -14.88 -2.97
N GLU A 16 -6.21 -15.25 -3.98
CA GLU A 16 -6.82 -16.57 -4.13
C GLU A 16 -5.78 -17.54 -4.70
N LEU A 17 -5.43 -18.56 -3.91
CA LEU A 17 -4.44 -19.58 -4.30
C LEU A 17 -5.08 -20.91 -4.70
N ASN A 18 -6.40 -21.04 -4.57
CA ASN A 18 -7.18 -22.23 -4.96
C ASN A 18 -6.70 -23.57 -4.34
N GLY A 19 -5.94 -23.51 -3.24
CA GLY A 19 -5.44 -24.69 -2.54
C GLY A 19 -5.94 -24.75 -1.10
N HIS A 20 -6.36 -25.93 -0.64
CA HIS A 20 -6.80 -26.13 0.73
C HIS A 20 -5.63 -26.53 1.62
N VAL A 21 -5.09 -25.60 2.40
CA VAL A 21 -3.93 -25.89 3.28
C VAL A 21 -4.28 -26.82 4.47
N GLY A 22 -5.57 -26.85 4.82
CA GLY A 22 -6.15 -27.72 5.84
C GLY A 22 -6.01 -27.19 7.26
N ALA A 23 -6.71 -27.82 8.21
CA ALA A 23 -6.69 -27.42 9.61
C ALA A 23 -5.36 -27.71 10.32
N THR A 24 -4.66 -28.78 9.92
CA THR A 24 -3.46 -29.25 10.60
C THR A 24 -2.19 -28.67 10.00
N ASN A 25 -1.20 -28.37 10.85
CA ASN A 25 0.13 -27.94 10.41
C ASN A 25 1.15 -29.08 10.30
N VAL A 26 0.71 -30.34 10.40
CA VAL A 26 1.61 -31.50 10.40
C VAL A 26 2.48 -31.48 9.14
N ARG A 27 3.81 -31.56 9.32
CA ARG A 27 4.90 -31.43 8.32
C ARG A 27 5.19 -30.00 7.84
N PHE A 28 4.43 -29.01 8.28
CA PHE A 28 4.52 -27.62 7.84
C PHE A 28 4.49 -26.63 9.02
N GLU A 29 4.93 -27.06 10.21
CA GLU A 29 4.88 -26.29 11.46
C GLU A 29 5.66 -24.98 11.38
N ARG A 30 6.64 -24.89 10.47
CA ARG A 30 7.43 -23.67 10.24
C ARG A 30 6.62 -22.55 9.56
N VAL A 31 5.60 -22.88 8.76
CA VAL A 31 4.88 -21.94 7.87
C VAL A 31 3.38 -21.86 8.16
N HIS A 32 2.80 -22.92 8.73
CA HIS A 32 1.39 -23.05 9.05
C HIS A 32 1.16 -23.01 10.56
N GLY A 33 0.26 -22.14 11.02
CA GLY A 33 0.04 -21.90 12.45
C GLY A 33 -0.86 -22.91 13.17
N GLY A 34 -1.48 -23.82 12.43
CA GLY A 34 -2.30 -24.90 12.99
C GLY A 34 -3.76 -24.54 13.23
N PHE A 35 -4.22 -23.38 12.74
CA PHE A 35 -5.61 -22.94 12.82
C PHE A 35 -6.24 -22.70 11.44
N GLY A 36 -5.91 -23.54 10.47
CA GLY A 36 -6.54 -23.50 9.13
C GLY A 36 -7.94 -24.11 9.11
N TYR A 37 -8.55 -24.19 7.94
CA TYR A 37 -9.89 -24.76 7.75
C TYR A 37 -9.89 -25.96 6.80
N GLY A 38 -10.74 -26.95 7.10
CA GLY A 38 -10.98 -28.10 6.23
C GLY A 38 -9.84 -29.11 6.17
N SER A 39 -9.91 -29.99 5.16
CA SER A 39 -8.87 -31.00 4.88
C SER A 39 -7.87 -30.47 3.88
N ARG A 40 -6.62 -30.94 3.95
CA ARG A 40 -5.56 -30.53 3.04
C ARG A 40 -5.79 -31.14 1.64
N SER A 41 -5.68 -30.34 0.59
CA SER A 41 -5.66 -30.80 -0.82
C SER A 41 -4.24 -30.83 -1.38
N GLN A 42 -4.07 -31.41 -2.57
CA GLN A 42 -2.76 -31.43 -3.25
C GLN A 42 -2.28 -30.00 -3.57
N GLU A 43 -3.18 -29.16 -4.08
CA GLU A 43 -2.90 -27.75 -4.39
C GLU A 43 -2.58 -26.95 -3.11
N GLY A 44 -3.24 -27.30 -1.99
CA GLY A 44 -2.92 -26.73 -0.70
C GLY A 44 -1.55 -27.16 -0.16
N GLU A 45 -1.12 -28.38 -0.46
CA GLU A 45 0.25 -28.83 -0.19
C GLU A 45 1.27 -28.10 -1.06
N ASP A 46 0.95 -27.77 -2.31
CA ASP A 46 1.79 -26.94 -3.16
C ASP A 46 1.93 -25.50 -2.62
N VAL A 47 0.83 -24.91 -2.11
CA VAL A 47 0.87 -23.62 -1.40
C VAL A 47 1.77 -23.69 -0.16
N LEU A 48 1.68 -24.79 0.61
CA LEU A 48 2.51 -25.00 1.78
C LEU A 48 3.99 -25.21 1.43
N ASN A 49 4.29 -25.96 0.37
CA ASN A 49 5.63 -26.15 -0.15
C ASN A 49 6.24 -24.85 -0.67
N PHE A 50 5.44 -24.04 -1.39
CA PHE A 50 5.84 -22.70 -1.81
C PHE A 50 6.18 -21.82 -0.60
N ALA A 51 5.30 -21.78 0.40
CA ALA A 51 5.56 -21.02 1.63
C ALA A 51 6.83 -21.50 2.34
N LEU A 52 7.04 -22.82 2.41
CA LEU A 52 8.23 -23.41 3.02
C LEU A 52 9.52 -23.08 2.27
N ALA A 53 9.49 -23.12 0.93
CA ALA A 53 10.64 -22.84 0.08
C ALA A 53 11.14 -21.39 0.20
N TYR A 54 10.22 -20.44 0.44
CA TYR A 54 10.52 -19.01 0.56
C TYR A 54 10.44 -18.48 1.99
N ASP A 55 10.35 -19.37 2.99
CA ASP A 55 10.23 -19.03 4.42
C ASP A 55 9.11 -18.01 4.73
N LEU A 56 7.95 -18.24 4.13
CA LEU A 56 6.73 -17.45 4.33
C LEU A 56 5.79 -18.13 5.33
N LEU A 57 5.06 -17.34 6.11
CA LEU A 57 3.98 -17.78 6.98
C LEU A 57 2.63 -17.57 6.32
N ILE A 58 1.70 -18.50 6.54
CA ILE A 58 0.30 -18.36 6.15
C ILE A 58 -0.45 -17.66 7.29
N ALA A 59 -0.61 -16.34 7.19
CA ALA A 59 -1.15 -15.50 8.26
C ALA A 59 -2.53 -15.95 8.75
N ASN A 60 -3.39 -16.39 7.81
CA ASN A 60 -4.75 -16.88 8.09
C ASN A 60 -4.79 -18.05 9.08
N THR A 61 -3.69 -18.80 9.20
CA THR A 61 -3.62 -20.04 9.98
C THR A 61 -2.96 -19.85 11.34
N LEU A 62 -2.49 -18.63 11.65
CA LEU A 62 -1.73 -18.30 12.85
C LEU A 62 -2.59 -18.15 14.11
N PHE A 63 -3.86 -17.77 13.95
CA PHE A 63 -4.73 -17.40 15.06
C PHE A 63 -5.94 -18.32 15.12
N ARG A 64 -6.28 -18.77 16.33
CA ARG A 64 -7.52 -19.52 16.55
C ARG A 64 -8.72 -18.62 16.32
N LYS A 65 -9.59 -19.00 15.38
CA LYS A 65 -10.83 -18.29 15.04
C LYS A 65 -12.03 -19.25 15.05
N ARG A 66 -13.23 -18.66 15.03
CA ARG A 66 -14.46 -19.40 14.72
C ARG A 66 -14.46 -19.74 13.23
N GLU A 67 -15.07 -20.86 12.83
CA GLU A 67 -15.08 -21.31 11.43
C GLU A 67 -15.61 -20.26 10.45
N SER A 68 -16.66 -19.52 10.83
CA SER A 68 -17.22 -18.43 10.02
C SER A 68 -16.22 -17.31 9.70
N HIS A 69 -15.14 -17.20 10.48
CA HIS A 69 -14.05 -16.23 10.30
C HIS A 69 -12.78 -16.85 9.67
N LEU A 70 -12.82 -18.13 9.28
CA LEU A 70 -11.74 -18.83 8.56
C LEU A 70 -12.11 -19.09 7.09
N VAL A 71 -13.40 -19.34 6.83
CA VAL A 71 -13.93 -19.60 5.49
C VAL A 71 -13.85 -18.34 4.64
N THR A 72 -13.17 -18.40 3.49
CA THR A 72 -12.99 -17.29 2.56
C THR A 72 -13.89 -17.39 1.34
N PHE A 73 -14.39 -18.59 1.02
CA PHE A 73 -15.27 -18.82 -0.12
C PHE A 73 -16.50 -19.65 0.27
N ARG A 74 -17.66 -19.29 -0.26
CA ARG A 74 -18.92 -20.01 -0.11
C ARG A 74 -19.62 -20.17 -1.45
N SER A 75 -19.99 -21.39 -1.80
CA SER A 75 -20.87 -21.69 -2.93
C SER A 75 -21.94 -22.69 -2.49
N GLY A 76 -23.18 -22.23 -2.30
CA GLY A 76 -24.25 -23.03 -1.70
C GLY A 76 -23.88 -23.52 -0.30
N GLN A 77 -23.79 -24.84 -0.14
CA GLN A 77 -23.38 -25.51 1.10
C GLN A 77 -21.87 -25.74 1.21
N HIS A 78 -21.11 -25.48 0.14
CA HIS A 78 -19.66 -25.67 0.14
C HIS A 78 -18.96 -24.45 0.72
N LEU A 79 -18.11 -24.70 1.72
CA LEU A 79 -17.31 -23.71 2.42
C LEU A 79 -15.83 -24.06 2.24
N SER A 80 -15.02 -23.08 1.89
CA SER A 80 -13.60 -23.27 1.59
C SER A 80 -12.75 -22.13 2.13
N GLN A 81 -11.48 -22.41 2.41
CA GLN A 81 -10.45 -21.41 2.68
C GLN A 81 -9.42 -21.51 1.55
N ILE A 82 -9.47 -20.55 0.62
CA ILE A 82 -8.66 -20.52 -0.60
C ILE A 82 -7.97 -19.17 -0.82
N ASP A 83 -8.37 -18.14 -0.08
CA ASP A 83 -7.77 -16.81 -0.09
C ASP A 83 -6.80 -16.69 1.08
N PHE A 84 -5.53 -16.40 0.80
CA PHE A 84 -4.48 -16.36 1.81
C PHE A 84 -3.68 -15.08 1.77
N ILE A 85 -3.23 -14.68 2.95
CA ILE A 85 -2.19 -13.67 3.13
C ILE A 85 -0.93 -14.40 3.61
N LEU A 86 0.11 -14.35 2.79
CA LEU A 86 1.45 -14.82 3.11
C LEU A 86 2.31 -13.63 3.53
N ALA A 87 3.15 -13.83 4.54
CA ALA A 87 4.10 -12.84 5.02
C ALA A 87 5.44 -13.50 5.31
N MET A 88 6.54 -12.75 5.30
CA MET A 88 7.82 -13.32 5.71
C MET A 88 7.77 -13.85 7.14
N ARG A 89 8.43 -14.98 7.37
CA ARG A 89 8.45 -15.59 8.69
C ARG A 89 9.08 -14.72 9.77
N GLU A 90 10.10 -13.95 9.40
CA GLU A 90 10.75 -13.00 10.30
C GLU A 90 9.77 -11.95 10.85
N ASP A 91 8.75 -11.61 10.06
CA ASP A 91 7.71 -10.63 10.39
C ASP A 91 6.55 -11.24 11.19
N ARG A 92 6.66 -12.48 11.66
CA ARG A 92 5.62 -13.15 12.46
C ARG A 92 5.11 -12.29 13.61
N ARG A 93 6.02 -11.61 14.30
CA ARG A 93 5.71 -10.78 15.49
C ARG A 93 4.97 -9.50 15.12
N ASP A 94 5.10 -9.07 13.86
CA ASP A 94 4.42 -7.90 13.33
C ASP A 94 2.97 -8.24 12.95
N CYS A 95 2.67 -9.51 12.62
CA CYS A 95 1.31 -9.99 12.38
C CYS A 95 0.53 -10.08 13.71
N LEU A 96 -0.45 -9.21 13.90
CA LEU A 96 -1.26 -9.10 15.11
C LEU A 96 -2.54 -9.93 15.05
N ASP A 97 -3.17 -9.96 13.87
CA ASP A 97 -4.37 -10.73 13.64
C ASP A 97 -4.53 -11.07 12.16
N SER A 98 -5.27 -12.14 11.86
CA SER A 98 -5.80 -12.44 10.53
C SER A 98 -7.19 -13.02 10.67
N ARG A 99 -8.15 -12.44 9.95
CA ARG A 99 -9.56 -12.82 10.03
C ARG A 99 -10.28 -12.61 8.71
N VAL A 100 -11.30 -13.42 8.49
CA VAL A 100 -12.28 -13.21 7.44
C VAL A 100 -13.46 -12.40 7.97
N ILE A 101 -13.95 -11.45 7.18
CA ILE A 101 -15.17 -10.70 7.49
C ILE A 101 -16.37 -11.41 6.85
N PRO A 102 -17.25 -12.07 7.64
CA PRO A 102 -18.33 -12.88 7.10
C PRO A 102 -19.51 -12.08 6.53
N GLY A 103 -19.70 -10.83 6.96
CA GLY A 103 -20.92 -10.04 6.71
C GLY A 103 -20.82 -8.97 5.64
N GLU A 104 -19.84 -9.03 4.74
CA GLU A 104 -19.65 -7.99 3.73
C GLU A 104 -20.32 -8.36 2.39
N CYS A 105 -21.25 -7.54 1.93
CA CYS A 105 -22.18 -7.85 0.84
C CYS A 105 -21.64 -7.61 -0.59
N VAL A 106 -20.34 -7.36 -0.76
CA VAL A 106 -19.80 -6.89 -2.06
C VAL A 106 -19.60 -8.03 -3.05
N VAL A 107 -19.33 -9.25 -2.56
CA VAL A 107 -19.20 -10.46 -3.38
C VAL A 107 -19.93 -11.61 -2.67
N PRO A 108 -20.95 -12.26 -3.26
CA PRO A 108 -21.73 -13.29 -2.57
C PRO A 108 -20.92 -14.53 -2.18
N GLN A 109 -19.87 -14.83 -2.96
CA GLN A 109 -19.10 -16.07 -2.83
C GLN A 109 -17.79 -15.86 -2.05
N HIS A 110 -17.00 -14.85 -2.42
CA HIS A 110 -15.75 -14.52 -1.71
C HIS A 110 -16.00 -13.60 -0.54
N LYS A 111 -15.31 -13.88 0.57
CA LYS A 111 -15.34 -13.09 1.79
C LYS A 111 -14.01 -12.38 1.96
N LEU A 112 -14.07 -11.16 2.50
CA LEU A 112 -12.87 -10.33 2.64
C LEU A 112 -11.93 -10.90 3.70
N VAL A 113 -10.68 -11.16 3.31
CA VAL A 113 -9.59 -11.51 4.23
C VAL A 113 -8.88 -10.23 4.67
N VAL A 114 -8.72 -10.07 5.98
CA VAL A 114 -8.02 -8.94 6.59
C VAL A 114 -6.91 -9.46 7.48
N ALA A 115 -5.72 -8.91 7.35
CA ALA A 115 -4.62 -9.14 8.28
C ALA A 115 -4.12 -7.81 8.83
N ASP A 116 -3.95 -7.78 10.15
CA ASP A 116 -3.47 -6.62 10.88
C ASP A 116 -1.97 -6.78 11.12
N PHE A 117 -1.16 -5.87 10.58
CA PHE A 117 0.28 -5.85 10.79
C PHE A 117 0.74 -4.56 11.48
N ARG A 118 1.75 -4.66 12.33
CA ARG A 118 2.39 -3.51 13.00
C ARG A 118 3.86 -3.44 12.63
N PHE A 119 4.20 -2.47 11.79
CA PHE A 119 5.58 -2.23 11.39
C PHE A 119 6.17 -1.00 12.08
N GLN A 120 7.44 -1.11 12.51
CA GLN A 120 8.21 0.06 12.93
C GLN A 120 8.86 0.71 11.70
N VAL A 121 8.18 1.72 11.15
CA VAL A 121 8.76 2.51 10.06
C VAL A 121 9.74 3.52 10.64
N ARG A 122 11.04 3.24 10.50
CA ARG A 122 12.06 4.28 10.68
C ARG A 122 12.01 5.16 9.43
N VAL A 123 11.19 6.21 9.49
CA VAL A 123 11.23 7.24 8.46
C VAL A 123 12.60 7.91 8.59
N HIS A 124 13.57 7.48 7.80
CA HIS A 124 14.66 8.35 7.44
C HIS A 124 13.99 9.48 6.66
N ARG A 125 13.61 10.54 7.37
CA ARG A 125 13.33 11.80 6.72
C ARG A 125 14.67 12.20 6.15
N ASP A 126 14.95 11.73 4.93
CA ASP A 126 15.76 12.53 4.04
C ASP A 126 15.09 13.88 4.11
N LYS A 127 15.75 14.80 4.80
CA LYS A 127 15.59 16.21 4.52
C LYS A 127 16.03 16.27 3.07
N ARG A 128 15.12 15.96 2.12
CA ARG A 128 15.29 16.38 0.74
C ARG A 128 15.59 17.85 0.92
N ASP A 129 16.83 18.23 0.66
CA ASP A 129 17.22 19.63 0.70
C ASP A 129 16.12 20.33 -0.05
N LYS A 130 15.43 21.25 0.63
CA LYS A 130 14.26 21.91 0.06
C LYS A 130 14.78 22.61 -1.18
N ILE A 131 14.63 21.97 -2.34
CA ILE A 131 15.24 22.44 -3.58
C ILE A 131 14.68 23.84 -3.76
N MET A 132 15.57 24.82 -3.62
CA MET A 132 15.20 26.21 -3.77
C MET A 132 14.79 26.40 -5.22
N ARG A 133 13.53 26.76 -5.44
CA ARG A 133 13.01 26.99 -6.79
C ARG A 133 12.98 28.48 -7.04
N THR A 134 13.68 28.92 -8.08
CA THR A 134 13.57 30.28 -8.59
C THR A 134 12.13 30.58 -9.00
N LYS A 135 11.61 31.73 -8.60
CA LYS A 135 10.22 32.13 -8.87
C LYS A 135 10.04 32.65 -10.29
N TRP A 136 10.22 31.79 -11.30
CA TRP A 136 10.16 32.17 -12.73
C TRP A 136 8.87 32.91 -13.15
N TRP A 137 7.75 32.67 -12.46
CA TRP A 137 6.50 33.39 -12.71
C TRP A 137 6.57 34.90 -12.42
N LYS A 138 7.57 35.35 -11.65
CA LYS A 138 7.85 36.77 -11.40
C LYS A 138 8.65 37.46 -12.50
N LEU A 139 9.10 36.74 -13.54
CA LEU A 139 9.87 37.32 -14.66
C LEU A 139 8.94 38.11 -15.60
N ARG A 140 8.39 39.22 -15.10
CA ARG A 140 7.48 40.12 -15.82
C ARG A 140 7.67 41.54 -15.30
N GLY A 141 7.34 42.55 -16.11
CA GLY A 141 7.42 43.95 -15.73
C GLY A 141 8.83 44.40 -15.34
N GLU A 142 8.93 45.21 -14.29
CA GLU A 142 10.20 45.76 -13.77
C GLU A 142 11.24 44.67 -13.46
N ALA A 143 10.82 43.54 -12.89
CA ALA A 143 11.73 42.44 -12.56
C ALA A 143 12.38 41.79 -13.79
N ALA A 144 11.71 41.79 -14.95
CA ALA A 144 12.31 41.31 -16.20
C ALA A 144 13.36 42.30 -16.74
N GLN A 145 13.13 43.60 -16.56
CA GLN A 145 14.08 44.64 -16.97
C GLN A 145 15.35 44.61 -16.10
N THR A 146 15.20 44.53 -14.77
CA THR A 146 16.33 44.39 -13.83
C THR A 146 17.12 43.10 -14.07
N PHE A 147 16.44 42.00 -14.41
CA PHE A 147 17.09 40.75 -14.79
C PHE A 147 17.95 40.91 -16.06
N LYS A 148 17.41 41.57 -17.08
CA LYS A 148 18.13 41.82 -18.34
C LYS A 148 19.37 42.70 -18.12
N GLU A 149 19.23 43.77 -17.35
CA GLU A 149 20.35 44.68 -17.04
C GLU A 149 21.46 43.97 -16.25
N ARG A 150 21.11 43.15 -15.25
CA ARG A 150 22.10 42.32 -14.55
C ARG A 150 22.78 41.28 -15.42
N MET A 151 22.05 40.67 -16.36
CA MET A 151 22.62 39.71 -17.31
C MET A 151 23.67 40.32 -18.22
N LEU A 152 23.42 41.56 -18.67
CA LEU A 152 24.36 42.28 -19.53
C LEU A 152 25.62 42.71 -18.77
N GLY A 153 25.53 42.96 -17.46
CA GLY A 153 26.67 43.36 -16.63
C GLY A 153 27.58 42.23 -16.13
N GLU A 154 27.10 40.98 -16.09
CA GLU A 154 27.88 39.82 -15.61
C GLU A 154 28.71 39.14 -16.73
N GLU A 155 28.55 39.55 -18.00
CA GLU A 155 29.24 39.02 -19.20
C GLU A 155 29.71 37.56 -19.12
N PRO A 156 28.80 36.57 -18.94
CA PRO A 156 29.17 35.17 -18.76
C PRO A 156 29.61 34.45 -20.05
N TRP A 157 29.94 35.21 -21.10
CA TRP A 157 30.09 34.74 -22.49
C TRP A 157 31.54 34.57 -22.94
N GLU A 158 32.50 34.53 -22.01
CA GLU A 158 33.91 34.28 -22.32
C GLU A 158 34.08 33.00 -23.18
N GLU A 159 34.89 33.09 -24.24
CA GLU A 159 35.18 31.96 -25.12
C GLU A 159 35.97 30.88 -24.37
N GLY A 160 35.27 29.83 -23.92
CA GLY A 160 35.86 28.63 -23.36
C GLY A 160 36.36 27.69 -24.46
N LYS A 161 37.33 26.82 -24.13
CA LYS A 161 37.80 25.77 -25.05
C LYS A 161 36.81 24.61 -25.23
N ASP A 162 35.81 24.52 -24.36
CA ASP A 162 34.87 23.39 -24.27
C ASP A 162 33.42 23.88 -24.15
N VAL A 163 32.52 23.25 -24.91
CA VAL A 163 31.10 23.63 -25.02
C VAL A 163 30.35 23.36 -23.72
N ASP A 164 30.69 22.27 -23.03
CA ASP A 164 30.05 21.90 -21.77
C ASP A 164 30.40 22.89 -20.65
N ASP A 165 31.66 23.33 -20.59
CA ASP A 165 32.12 24.37 -19.65
C ASP A 165 31.42 25.72 -19.92
N MET A 166 31.29 26.11 -21.20
CA MET A 166 30.55 27.33 -21.58
C MET A 166 29.08 27.26 -21.16
N TRP A 167 28.41 26.13 -21.41
CA TRP A 167 27.03 25.91 -21.00
C TRP A 167 26.86 25.92 -19.48
N LEU A 168 27.81 25.31 -18.74
CA LEU A 168 27.77 25.28 -17.29
C LEU A 168 27.92 26.69 -16.70
N LYS A 169 28.84 27.51 -17.23
CA LYS A 169 29.02 28.92 -16.82
C LYS A 169 27.78 29.75 -17.11
N MET A 170 27.21 29.59 -18.31
CA MET A 170 25.98 30.26 -18.72
C MET A 170 24.82 29.91 -17.78
N THR A 171 24.54 28.63 -17.60
CA THR A 171 23.43 28.18 -16.76
C THR A 171 23.61 28.56 -15.30
N THR A 172 24.85 28.58 -14.80
CA THR A 172 25.18 29.03 -13.44
C THR A 172 24.92 30.53 -13.27
N CYS A 173 25.36 31.36 -14.21
CA CYS A 173 25.07 32.80 -14.19
C CYS A 173 23.56 33.05 -14.27
N VAL A 174 22.86 32.39 -15.20
CA VAL A 174 21.41 32.51 -15.37
C VAL A 174 20.66 32.17 -14.09
N ARG A 175 21.02 31.06 -13.45
CA ARG A 175 20.39 30.63 -12.19
C ARG A 175 20.70 31.58 -11.04
N LYS A 176 21.94 32.07 -10.93
CA LYS A 176 22.38 33.02 -9.89
C LYS A 176 21.56 34.31 -9.97
N VAL A 177 21.64 35.03 -11.08
CA VAL A 177 20.96 36.32 -11.26
C VAL A 177 19.44 36.15 -11.15
N ALA A 178 18.87 35.07 -11.72
CA ALA A 178 17.44 34.82 -11.61
C ALA A 178 17.00 34.59 -10.16
N SER A 179 17.82 33.89 -9.37
CA SER A 179 17.54 33.67 -7.95
C SER A 179 17.62 34.95 -7.11
N GLU A 180 18.51 35.87 -7.47
CA GLU A 180 18.67 37.17 -6.79
C GLU A 180 17.54 38.14 -7.15
N VAL A 181 17.15 38.21 -8.44
CA VAL A 181 16.12 39.15 -8.92
C VAL A 181 14.70 38.65 -8.63
N LEU A 182 14.42 37.37 -8.91
CA LEU A 182 13.07 36.80 -8.76
C LEU A 182 12.83 36.25 -7.35
N GLY A 183 13.90 36.01 -6.61
CA GLY A 183 13.88 35.31 -5.33
C GLY A 183 13.64 33.81 -5.50
N VAL A 184 13.78 33.10 -4.39
CA VAL A 184 13.59 31.65 -4.29
C VAL A 184 12.38 31.33 -3.42
N SER A 185 11.66 30.25 -3.75
CA SER A 185 10.66 29.65 -2.86
C SER A 185 11.22 28.37 -2.25
N ARG A 186 10.90 28.17 -0.97
CA ARG A 186 10.98 26.85 -0.35
C ARG A 186 9.68 26.15 -0.70
N GLY A 187 9.74 25.02 -1.40
CA GLY A 187 8.55 24.20 -1.65
C GLY A 187 7.81 23.97 -0.33
N GLY A 188 6.56 24.43 -0.27
CA GLY A 188 5.67 24.09 0.83
C GLY A 188 5.40 22.59 0.77
N LYS A 189 5.16 21.97 1.94
CA LYS A 189 4.52 20.66 1.97
C LYS A 189 3.19 20.81 1.26
N GLN A 190 3.03 20.21 0.08
CA GLN A 190 1.71 19.74 -0.28
C GLN A 190 1.40 18.66 0.74
N GLU A 191 0.54 18.98 1.70
CA GLU A 191 -0.16 17.94 2.43
C GLU A 191 -0.92 17.16 1.36
N GLY A 192 -0.46 15.93 1.11
CA GLY A 192 -1.18 15.01 0.26
C GLY A 192 -2.58 14.91 0.85
N LYS A 193 -3.60 15.30 0.08
CA LYS A 193 -4.96 14.91 0.41
C LYS A 193 -4.93 13.40 0.43
N ASP A 194 -5.00 12.81 1.63
CA ASP A 194 -5.07 11.37 1.80
C ASP A 194 -6.25 10.89 0.97
N THR A 195 -5.93 10.23 -0.16
CA THR A 195 -6.83 9.57 -1.11
C THR A 195 -7.91 10.44 -1.78
N TRP A 196 -7.69 10.83 -3.06
CA TRP A 196 -8.67 11.51 -3.94
C TRP A 196 -10.07 10.89 -3.86
N TRP A 197 -10.16 9.57 -3.80
CA TRP A 197 -11.41 8.82 -3.82
C TRP A 197 -12.19 8.86 -2.49
N TRP A 198 -11.58 9.33 -1.39
CA TRP A 198 -12.26 9.46 -0.09
C TRP A 198 -12.93 10.83 0.04
N ASN A 199 -14.10 10.97 -0.60
CA ASN A 199 -14.89 12.19 -0.60
C ASN A 199 -16.19 12.06 0.23
N ASP A 200 -16.89 13.17 0.42
CA ASP A 200 -18.13 13.23 1.22
C ASP A 200 -19.22 12.29 0.69
N GLU A 201 -19.27 12.07 -0.62
CA GLU A 201 -20.21 11.15 -1.27
C GLU A 201 -19.92 9.70 -0.86
N VAL A 202 -18.67 9.26 -0.95
CA VAL A 202 -18.24 7.92 -0.51
C VAL A 202 -18.51 7.73 0.98
N GLN A 203 -18.21 8.73 1.81
CA GLN A 203 -18.51 8.67 3.25
C GLN A 203 -20.00 8.52 3.53
N LYS A 204 -20.85 9.27 2.81
CA LYS A 204 -22.31 9.20 2.92
C LYS A 204 -22.84 7.83 2.49
N SER A 205 -22.41 7.32 1.33
CA SER A 205 -22.84 6.00 0.83
C SER A 205 -22.43 4.87 1.78
N ILE A 206 -21.22 4.92 2.37
CA ILE A 206 -20.79 3.94 3.38
C ILE A 206 -21.66 4.03 4.64
N LYS A 207 -22.02 5.24 5.09
CA LYS A 207 -22.88 5.45 6.25
C LYS A 207 -24.27 4.85 6.02
N GLU A 208 -24.89 5.16 4.87
CA GLU A 208 -26.20 4.63 4.49
C GLU A 208 -26.19 3.09 4.39
N LYS A 209 -25.15 2.51 3.75
CA LYS A 209 -24.96 1.06 3.68
C LYS A 209 -24.89 0.43 5.08
N LYS A 210 -24.11 1.01 6.00
CA LYS A 210 -23.99 0.53 7.38
C LYS A 210 -25.31 0.61 8.15
N GLU A 211 -26.09 1.68 7.96
CA GLU A 211 -27.41 1.84 8.59
C GLU A 211 -28.44 0.85 8.06
N CYS A 212 -28.46 0.60 6.74
CA CYS A 212 -29.28 -0.45 6.13
C CYS A 212 -28.89 -1.84 6.66
N PHE A 213 -27.59 -2.15 6.72
CA PHE A 213 -27.11 -3.42 7.24
C PHE A 213 -27.52 -3.65 8.71
N LYS A 214 -27.40 -2.63 9.56
CA LYS A 214 -27.87 -2.71 10.96
C LYS A 214 -29.37 -2.98 11.06
N ARG A 215 -30.18 -2.34 10.22
CA ARG A 215 -31.64 -2.57 10.18
C ARG A 215 -31.96 -4.01 9.77
N LEU A 216 -31.31 -4.52 8.73
CA LEU A 216 -31.46 -5.92 8.28
C LEU A 216 -31.09 -6.92 9.39
N TYR A 217 -30.00 -6.68 10.11
CA TYR A 217 -29.54 -7.59 11.16
C TYR A 217 -30.46 -7.60 12.41
N LEU A 218 -31.17 -6.50 12.67
CA LEU A 218 -32.13 -6.39 13.78
C LEU A 218 -33.51 -6.98 13.40
N ASP A 219 -33.83 -7.07 12.11
CA ASP A 219 -35.06 -7.65 11.60
C ASP A 219 -34.90 -9.17 11.36
N LYS A 220 -35.04 -9.95 12.44
CA LYS A 220 -35.03 -11.43 12.41
C LYS A 220 -36.38 -12.01 11.97
N SER A 221 -36.87 -11.63 10.80
CA SER A 221 -38.00 -12.32 10.15
C SER A 221 -37.53 -13.64 9.50
N ALA A 222 -38.43 -14.62 9.37
CA ALA A 222 -38.09 -15.97 8.89
C ALA A 222 -37.45 -16.00 7.48
N ALA A 223 -37.67 -14.96 6.66
CA ALA A 223 -37.05 -14.81 5.35
C ALA A 223 -35.56 -14.38 5.41
N ASN A 224 -35.10 -13.78 6.52
CA ASN A 224 -33.72 -13.27 6.67
C ASN A 224 -32.77 -14.28 7.35
N ILE A 225 -33.29 -15.39 7.88
CA ILE A 225 -32.49 -16.41 8.59
C ILE A 225 -31.69 -17.27 7.60
N GLU A 226 -32.17 -17.46 6.37
CA GLU A 226 -31.52 -18.31 5.37
C GLU A 226 -30.24 -17.68 4.75
N GLY A 227 -30.03 -16.37 4.92
CA GLY A 227 -28.86 -15.66 4.39
C GLY A 227 -27.71 -15.43 5.37
N ILE A 228 -27.87 -15.77 6.66
CA ILE A 228 -26.93 -15.39 7.74
C ILE A 228 -26.29 -16.60 8.45
N ASN A 229 -26.74 -17.83 8.19
CA ASN A 229 -26.06 -19.05 8.66
C ASN A 229 -25.02 -19.55 7.66
#